data_AF-A0A964PFZ8-F1
#
_entry.id   AF-A0A964PFZ8-F1
#
_cell.length_a   1.000
_cell.length_b   1.000
_cell.length_c   1.000
_cell.angle_alpha   90.00
_cell.angle_beta   90.00
_cell.angle_gamma   90.00
#
_symmetry.space_group_name_H-M   'P 1'
#
loop_
_entity.id
_entity.type
_entity.pdbx_description
1 polymer ?
#
loop_
_entity_poly.entity_id
_entity_poly.type
_entity_poly.pdbx_seq_one_letter_code
_entity_poly.pdbx_strand_id
1 'polypeptide(L)'
;MKKPVPPRVRKFPSVKQRRLDQLLEKNSEGTITASEAATLAHLVAEAEELMVANAKQLAEFAKGEASGPRADAVPVTVWVQPQSQHSEP
;
A
#
# COMPACT_ATOMS: atom_id res chain seq x y z
N MET A 1 -17.18 -3.93 19.86
CA MET A 1 -15.74 -3.95 19.54
C MET A 1 -15.46 -2.81 18.56
N LYS A 2 -14.46 -1.95 18.82
CA LYS A 2 -14.12 -0.82 17.94
C LYS A 2 -13.36 -1.38 16.74
N LYS A 3 -13.84 -1.13 15.52
CA LYS A 3 -13.12 -1.48 14.28
C LYS A 3 -11.77 -0.76 14.28
N PRO A 4 -10.65 -1.44 13.96
CA PRO A 4 -9.36 -0.78 13.88
C PRO A 4 -9.37 0.25 12.75
N VAL A 5 -8.85 1.43 13.04
CA VAL A 5 -8.82 2.57 12.10
C VAL A 5 -7.49 2.53 11.36
N PRO A 6 -7.48 2.67 10.02
CA PRO A 6 -6.24 2.70 9.24
C PRO A 6 -5.27 3.79 9.74
N PRO A 7 -3.95 3.53 9.72
CA PRO A 7 -2.96 4.51 10.14
C PRO A 7 -2.97 5.72 9.20
N ARG A 8 -2.78 6.91 9.78
CA ARG A 8 -2.66 8.14 9.00
C ARG A 8 -1.31 8.17 8.28
N VAL A 9 -1.36 8.10 6.95
CA VAL A 9 -0.20 8.20 6.06
C VAL A 9 0.42 9.59 6.18
N ARG A 10 1.75 9.64 6.34
CA ARG A 10 2.50 10.90 6.37
C ARG A 10 2.61 11.47 4.97
N LYS A 11 2.32 12.76 4.81
CA LYS A 11 2.35 13.43 3.51
C LYS A 11 3.67 14.16 3.30
N PHE A 12 4.14 14.17 2.05
CA PHE A 12 5.28 14.99 1.69
C PHE A 12 4.90 16.48 1.76
N PRO A 13 5.75 17.37 2.32
CA PRO A 13 5.41 18.78 2.43
C PRO A 13 5.16 19.42 1.07
N SER A 14 4.06 20.16 0.92
CA SER A 14 3.65 20.75 -0.36
C SER A 14 4.67 21.73 -0.95
N VAL A 15 5.39 22.46 -0.09
CA VAL A 15 6.48 23.37 -0.52
C VAL A 15 7.64 22.58 -1.14
N LYS A 16 8.01 21.46 -0.52
CA LYS A 16 9.07 20.57 -1.03
C LYS A 16 8.61 19.88 -2.31
N GLN A 17 7.34 19.47 -2.40
CA GLN A 17 6.77 18.88 -3.61
C GLN A 17 6.84 19.84 -4.79
N ARG A 18 6.40 21.10 -4.63
CA ARG A 18 6.51 22.11 -5.70
C ARG A 18 7.96 22.32 -6.14
N ARG A 19 8.90 22.30 -5.18
CA ARG A 19 10.33 22.45 -5.49
C ARG A 19 10.86 21.23 -6.25
N LEU A 20 10.45 20.03 -5.86
CA LEU A 20 10.77 18.79 -6.56
C LEU A 20 10.25 18.83 -8.01
N ASP A 21 9.00 19.22 -8.21
CA ASP A 21 8.37 19.32 -9.54
C ASP A 21 9.15 20.29 -10.46
N GLN A 22 9.49 21.48 -9.95
CA GLN A 22 10.31 22.46 -10.69
C GLN A 22 11.70 21.93 -11.06
N LEU A 23 12.34 21.18 -10.16
CA LEU A 23 13.67 20.63 -10.41
C LEU A 23 13.63 19.47 -11.40
N LEU A 24 12.58 18.65 -11.37
CA LEU A 24 12.35 17.60 -12.36
C LEU A 24 12.10 18.18 -13.76
N GLU A 25 11.32 19.26 -13.84
CA GLU A 25 11.09 19.99 -15.11
C GLU A 25 12.41 20.49 -15.68
N LYS A 26 13.20 21.24 -14.88
CA LYS A 26 14.54 21.69 -15.30
C LYS A 26 15.49 20.55 -15.68
N ASN A 27 15.43 19.42 -14.97
CA ASN A 27 16.22 18.25 -15.28
C ASN A 27 15.83 17.68 -16.65
N SER A 28 14.53 17.58 -16.93
CA SER A 28 14.00 17.10 -18.21
C SER A 28 14.35 18.01 -19.39
N GLU A 29 14.46 19.32 -19.14
CA GLU A 29 14.90 20.32 -20.12
C GLU A 29 16.43 20.38 -20.28
N GLY A 30 17.18 19.69 -19.41
CA GLY A 30 18.65 19.74 -19.40
C GLY A 30 19.23 21.07 -18.90
N THR A 31 18.42 21.93 -18.28
CA THR A 31 18.83 23.26 -17.78
C THR A 31 19.24 23.26 -16.30
N ILE A 32 19.22 22.09 -15.66
CA ILE A 32 19.54 21.94 -14.24
C ILE A 32 21.03 22.17 -13.95
N THR A 33 21.32 22.93 -12.90
CA THR A 33 22.70 23.10 -12.41
C THR A 33 23.14 21.96 -11.50
N ALA A 34 24.45 21.79 -11.28
CA ALA A 34 24.98 20.74 -10.39
C ALA A 34 24.46 20.86 -8.94
N SER A 35 24.31 22.08 -8.43
CA SER A 35 23.75 22.34 -7.08
C SER A 35 22.26 21.99 -7.02
N GLU A 36 21.51 22.31 -8.06
CA GLU A 36 20.10 21.94 -8.18
C GLU A 36 19.92 20.43 -8.33
N ALA A 37 20.80 19.74 -9.05
CA ALA A 37 20.80 18.28 -9.16
C ALA A 37 21.06 17.60 -7.81
N ALA A 38 21.99 18.11 -7.01
CA ALA A 38 22.21 17.64 -5.64
C ALA A 38 20.97 17.86 -4.76
N THR A 39 20.32 19.02 -4.90
CA THR A 39 19.07 19.33 -4.18
C THR A 39 17.94 18.39 -4.60
N LEU A 40 17.83 18.11 -5.90
CA LEU A 40 16.86 17.17 -6.46
C LEU A 40 17.07 15.76 -5.88
N ALA A 41 18.30 15.26 -5.87
CA ALA A 41 18.63 13.96 -5.28
C ALA A 41 18.24 13.87 -3.80
N HIS A 42 18.50 14.92 -3.03
CA HIS A 42 18.09 14.97 -1.62
C HIS A 42 16.57 14.94 -1.45
N LEU A 43 15.82 15.70 -2.27
CA LEU A 43 14.35 15.71 -2.21
C LEU A 43 13.74 14.36 -2.59
N VAL A 44 14.32 13.67 -3.58
CA VAL A 44 13.90 12.32 -3.98
C VAL A 44 14.15 11.33 -2.85
N ALA A 45 15.34 11.33 -2.25
CA ALA A 45 15.66 10.45 -1.13
C ALA A 45 14.69 10.64 0.06
N GLU A 46 14.38 11.89 0.42
CA GLU A 46 13.41 12.18 1.48
C GLU A 46 11.99 11.67 1.15
N ALA A 47 11.56 11.80 -0.11
CA ALA A 47 10.27 11.30 -0.56
C ALA A 47 10.21 9.76 -0.54
N GLU A 48 11.29 9.08 -0.94
CA GLU A 48 11.41 7.63 -0.91
C GLU A 48 11.38 7.09 0.53
N GLU A 49 12.14 7.69 1.44
CA GLU A 49 12.13 7.33 2.87
C GLU A 49 10.72 7.44 3.45
N LEU A 50 10.01 8.52 3.11
CA LEU A 50 8.63 8.74 3.53
C LEU A 50 7.70 7.66 2.96
N MET A 51 7.84 7.32 1.68
CA MET A 51 7.05 6.27 1.03
C MET A 51 7.27 4.91 1.68
N VAL A 52 8.52 4.53 1.95
CA VAL A 52 8.88 3.28 2.62
C VAL A 52 8.33 3.24 4.03
N ALA A 53 8.43 4.34 4.79
CA ALA A 53 7.88 4.42 6.14
C ALA A 53 6.36 4.23 6.15
N ASN A 54 5.65 4.88 5.22
CA ASN A 54 4.21 4.74 5.05
C ASN A 54 3.82 3.31 4.64
N ALA A 55 4.54 2.71 3.70
CA ALA A 55 4.30 1.34 3.26
C ALA A 55 4.45 0.33 4.40
N LYS A 56 5.50 0.49 5.23
CA LYS A 56 5.69 -0.34 6.43
C LYS A 56 4.52 -0.22 7.40
N GLN A 57 4.05 1.00 7.68
CA GLN A 57 2.89 1.21 8.56
C GLN A 57 1.62 0.54 8.03
N LEU A 58 1.36 0.64 6.73
CA LEU A 58 0.21 0.00 6.10
C LEU A 58 0.33 -1.53 6.11
N ALA A 59 1.53 -2.07 5.87
CA ALA A 59 1.76 -3.51 5.92
C ALA A 59 1.54 -4.09 7.32
N GLU A 60 2.02 -3.41 8.37
CA GLU A 60 1.79 -3.83 9.76
C GLU A 60 0.31 -3.76 10.13
N PHE A 61 -0.40 -2.72 9.70
CA PHE A 61 -1.86 -2.64 9.88
C PHE A 61 -2.59 -3.80 9.19
N ALA A 62 -2.22 -4.11 7.94
CA ALA A 62 -2.84 -5.20 7.17
C ALA A 62 -2.59 -6.58 7.81
N LYS A 63 -1.40 -6.84 8.37
CA LYS A 63 -1.11 -8.07 9.12
C LYS A 63 -1.96 -8.20 10.38
N GLY A 64 -2.20 -7.09 11.08
CA GLY A 64 -3.05 -7.05 12.27
C GLY A 64 -4.52 -7.33 11.95
N GLU A 65 -5.03 -6.83 10.83
CA GLU A 65 -6.39 -7.11 10.32
C GLU A 65 -6.55 -8.58 9.87
N ALA A 66 -5.53 -9.16 9.23
CA ALA A 66 -5.58 -10.53 8.71
C ALA A 66 -5.55 -11.61 9.81
N SER A 67 -5.14 -11.25 11.03
CA SER A 67 -4.95 -12.20 12.15
C SER A 67 -6.20 -12.41 13.02
N GLY A 68 -7.33 -11.80 12.68
CA GLY A 68 -8.60 -12.08 13.35
C GLY A 68 -9.24 -13.36 12.80
N PRO A 69 -9.39 -14.45 13.58
CA PRO A 69 -10.33 -15.49 13.19
C PRO A 69 -11.70 -14.82 13.07
N ARG A 70 -12.36 -14.98 11.91
CA ARG A 70 -13.81 -14.71 11.84
C ARG A 70 -14.45 -15.70 12.82
N ALA A 71 -14.76 -15.24 14.03
CA ALA A 71 -15.47 -16.03 15.05
C ALA A 71 -16.84 -16.53 14.52
N ASP A 72 -17.30 -15.96 13.41
CA ASP A 72 -18.57 -16.25 12.75
C ASP A 72 -18.43 -17.17 11.53
N ALA A 73 -17.23 -17.69 11.23
CA ALA A 73 -17.04 -18.65 10.15
C ALA A 73 -17.55 -20.03 10.60
N VAL A 74 -18.86 -20.23 10.52
CA VAL A 74 -19.48 -21.53 10.75
C VAL A 74 -19.09 -22.45 9.58
N PRO A 75 -18.42 -23.60 9.82
CA PRO A 75 -18.14 -24.55 8.76
C PRO A 75 -19.46 -25.10 8.21
N VAL A 76 -19.76 -24.83 6.94
CA VAL A 76 -20.89 -25.44 6.24
C VAL A 76 -20.44 -26.80 5.71
N THR A 77 -20.89 -27.87 6.34
CA THR A 77 -20.76 -29.22 5.80
C THR A 77 -21.89 -29.46 4.80
N VAL A 78 -21.56 -29.51 3.51
CA VAL A 78 -22.51 -29.92 2.46
C VAL A 78 -22.47 -31.44 2.34
N TRP A 79 -23.57 -32.11 2.69
CA TRP A 79 -23.75 -33.53 2.39
C TRP A 79 -24.29 -33.69 0.97
N VAL A 80 -23.47 -34.24 0.08
CA VAL A 80 -23.89 -34.59 -1.28
C VAL A 80 -24.47 -36.01 -1.24
N GLN A 81 -25.74 -36.15 -1.63
CA GLN A 81 -26.38 -37.46 -1.74
C GLN A 81 -26.01 -38.08 -3.10
N PRO A 82 -25.39 -39.27 -3.14
CA PRO A 82 -25.07 -39.92 -4.40
C PRO A 82 -26.37 -40.32 -5.12
N GLN A 83 -26.56 -39.83 -6.35
CA GLN A 83 -27.67 -40.27 -7.18
C GLN A 83 -27.51 -41.77 -7.48
N SER A 84 -28.40 -42.58 -6.92
CA SER A 84 -28.56 -43.98 -7.29
C SER A 84 -28.99 -44.04 -8.75
N GLN A 85 -28.03 -44.23 -9.67
CA GLN A 85 -28.37 -44.64 -11.02
C GLN A 85 -28.97 -46.03 -10.93
N HIS A 86 -30.30 -46.07 -11.05
CA HIS A 86 -31.08 -47.28 -11.22
C HIS A 86 -30.45 -48.12 -12.34
N SER A 87 -30.06 -49.33 -11.95
CA SER A 87 -29.71 -50.40 -12.87
C SER A 87 -30.98 -50.99 -13.49
N GLU A 88 -30.80 -51.39 -14.74
CA GLU A 88 -31.55 -52.42 -15.49
C GLU A 88 -32.89 -52.08 -16.14
N PRO A 89 -33.29 -52.84 -17.18
CA PRO A 89 -32.57 -53.91 -17.90
C PRO A 89 -32.15 -53.57 -19.35
#